data_AF-M5CCA6-F1
#
_entry.id   AF-M5CCA6-F1
#
_cell.length_a   1.000
_cell.length_b   1.000
_cell.length_c   1.000
_cell.angle_alpha   90.00
_cell.angle_beta   90.00
_cell.angle_gamma   90.00
#
_symmetry.space_group_name_H-M   'P 1'
#
loop_
_entity.id
_entity.type
_entity.pdbx_description
1 polymer ?
#
loop_
_entity_poly.entity_id
_entity_poly.type
_entity_poly.pdbx_seq_one_letter_code
_entity_poly.pdbx_strand_id
1 'polypeptide(L)'
;MLAKLDSAIKQAKERLTKSQYCSKAQFKQAHASAMRREPFALGTPVLVRNSRFNNKINAKSHNQWLGPYVVVRVGRNGAYQLAELNRAVLAEPVAASRVIQFYLRHELQVKPEDILDGAGWERVREGDKVESLEVSKEEGGLDLEQSN
;
A
#
# COMPACT_ATOMS: atom_id res chain seq x y z
N MET A 1 15.13 -42.17 -4.56
CA MET A 1 15.36 -41.07 -3.59
C MET A 1 14.57 -39.80 -3.91
N LEU A 2 14.29 -39.48 -5.18
CA LEU A 2 13.56 -38.27 -5.61
C LEU A 2 12.15 -38.10 -5.00
N ALA A 3 11.29 -39.13 -5.03
CA ALA A 3 9.91 -39.02 -4.52
C ALA A 3 9.79 -38.66 -3.02
N LYS A 4 10.83 -38.94 -2.22
CA LYS A 4 10.86 -38.62 -0.79
C LYS A 4 11.23 -37.15 -0.54
N LEU A 5 11.96 -36.55 -1.47
CA LEU A 5 12.31 -35.12 -1.43
C LEU A 5 11.10 -34.26 -1.82
N ASP A 6 10.39 -34.64 -2.89
CA ASP A 6 9.21 -33.89 -3.38
C ASP A 6 8.09 -33.86 -2.32
N SER A 7 7.85 -34.99 -1.65
CA SER A 7 6.89 -35.07 -0.56
C SER A 7 7.30 -34.25 0.66
N ALA A 8 8.59 -34.21 1.00
CA ALA A 8 9.10 -33.36 2.08
C ALA A 8 8.97 -31.86 1.74
N ILE A 9 9.21 -31.45 0.50
CA ILE A 9 9.02 -30.08 0.02
C ILE A 9 7.54 -29.68 0.08
N LYS A 10 6.64 -30.56 -0.37
CA LYS A 10 5.19 -30.32 -0.28
C LYS A 10 4.75 -30.13 1.18
N GLN A 11 5.21 -31.01 2.08
CA GLN A 11 4.91 -30.90 3.50
C GLN A 11 5.50 -29.63 4.13
N ALA A 12 6.68 -29.18 3.69
CA ALA A 12 7.27 -27.92 4.13
C ALA A 12 6.45 -26.70 3.65
N LYS A 13 5.99 -26.71 2.39
CA LYS A 13 5.12 -25.67 1.83
C LYS A 13 3.82 -25.56 2.63
N GLU A 14 3.17 -26.69 2.93
CA GLU A 14 1.94 -26.74 3.73
C GLU A 14 2.12 -26.21 5.16
N ARG A 15 3.23 -26.56 5.82
CA ARG A 15 3.54 -26.02 7.16
C ARG A 15 3.77 -24.52 7.12
N LEU A 16 4.46 -24.04 6.09
CA LEU A 16 4.74 -22.61 5.91
C LEU A 16 3.45 -21.83 5.66
N THR A 17 2.58 -22.30 4.75
CA THR A 17 1.30 -21.64 4.47
C THR A 17 0.43 -21.59 5.72
N LYS A 18 0.30 -22.70 6.45
CA LYS A 18 -0.43 -22.74 7.72
C LYS A 18 0.13 -21.75 8.74
N SER A 19 1.45 -21.71 8.89
CA SER A 19 2.12 -20.78 9.80
C SER A 19 1.89 -19.31 9.41
N GLN A 20 1.94 -18.99 8.11
CA GLN A 20 1.63 -17.66 7.59
C GLN A 20 0.19 -17.24 7.89
N TYR A 21 -0.79 -18.13 7.69
CA TYR A 21 -2.19 -17.86 8.01
C TYR A 21 -2.40 -17.61 9.51
N CYS A 22 -1.85 -18.46 10.37
CA CYS A 22 -1.93 -18.29 11.82
C CYS A 22 -1.29 -16.97 12.26
N SER A 23 -0.10 -16.66 11.75
CA SER A 23 0.62 -15.42 12.07
C SER A 23 -0.15 -14.19 11.61
N LYS A 24 -0.75 -14.23 10.41
CA LYS A 24 -1.60 -13.16 9.89
C LYS A 24 -2.84 -12.94 10.75
N ALA A 25 -3.49 -14.02 11.20
CA ALA A 25 -4.65 -13.94 12.08
C ALA A 25 -4.29 -13.36 13.45
N GLN A 26 -3.21 -13.86 14.07
CA GLN A 26 -2.73 -13.37 15.36
C GLN A 26 -2.33 -11.89 15.30
N PHE A 27 -1.64 -11.48 14.23
CA PHE A 27 -1.27 -10.08 14.01
C PHE A 27 -2.49 -9.18 13.88
N LYS A 28 -3.49 -9.58 13.08
CA LYS A 28 -4.75 -8.85 12.95
C LYS A 28 -5.46 -8.70 14.30
N GLN A 29 -5.48 -9.74 15.12
CA GLN A 29 -6.10 -9.71 16.44
C GLN A 29 -5.36 -8.78 17.40
N ALA A 30 -4.03 -8.89 17.47
CA ALA A 30 -3.21 -8.09 18.38
C ALA A 30 -3.20 -6.60 18.01
N HIS A 31 -3.28 -6.27 16.71
CA HIS A 31 -3.22 -4.90 16.20
C HIS A 31 -4.58 -4.36 15.72
N ALA A 32 -5.69 -5.02 16.08
CA ALA A 32 -7.04 -4.65 15.61
C ALA A 32 -7.43 -3.19 15.93
N SER A 33 -6.94 -2.64 17.03
CA SER A 33 -7.20 -1.26 17.47
C SER A 33 -6.34 -0.21 16.78
N ALA A 34 -5.11 -0.58 16.40
CA ALA A 34 -4.17 0.31 15.72
C ALA A 34 -4.34 0.30 14.19
N MET A 35 -4.86 -0.80 13.65
CA MET A 35 -5.16 -0.91 12.22
C MET A 35 -6.39 -0.07 11.86
N ARG A 36 -6.21 0.79 10.85
CA ARG A 36 -7.34 1.45 10.19
C ARG A 36 -8.13 0.41 9.40
N ARG A 37 -9.46 0.45 9.53
CA ARG A 37 -10.39 -0.39 8.76
C ARG A 37 -10.75 0.24 7.43
N GLU A 38 -10.98 1.55 7.43
CA GLU A 38 -11.41 2.29 6.25
C GLU A 38 -10.24 3.03 5.59
N PRO A 39 -10.16 3.03 4.25
CA PRO A 39 -9.20 3.83 3.51
C PRO A 39 -9.56 5.32 3.57
N PHE A 40 -8.58 6.18 3.34
CA PHE A 40 -8.84 7.62 3.18
C PHE A 40 -9.62 7.90 1.90
N ALA A 41 -10.58 8.81 1.99
CA ALA A 41 -11.31 9.28 0.83
C ALA A 41 -10.38 10.05 -0.13
N LEU A 42 -10.74 10.10 -1.41
CA LEU A 42 -10.05 10.93 -2.38
C LEU A 42 -10.19 12.41 -1.99
N GLY A 43 -9.17 13.23 -2.25
CA GLY A 43 -9.15 14.65 -1.87
C GLY A 43 -8.70 14.89 -0.42
N THR A 44 -8.57 13.82 0.36
CA THR A 44 -8.18 13.91 1.76
C THR A 44 -6.71 14.34 1.90
N PRO A 45 -6.40 15.39 2.69
CA PRO A 45 -5.04 15.81 2.94
C PRO A 45 -4.36 14.86 3.94
N VAL A 46 -3.15 14.43 3.62
CA VAL A 46 -2.40 13.41 4.37
C VAL A 46 -0.93 13.79 4.51
N LEU A 47 -0.29 13.34 5.57
CA LEU A 47 1.16 13.41 5.74
C LEU A 47 1.78 12.05 5.46
N VAL A 48 3.01 12.07 4.90
CA VAL A 48 3.77 10.86 4.59
C VAL A 48 4.97 10.74 5.50
N ARG A 49 5.12 9.59 6.14
CA ARG A 49 6.29 9.28 6.96
C ARG A 49 7.54 9.15 6.10
N ASN A 50 8.57 9.90 6.47
CA ASN A 50 9.88 9.84 5.86
C ASN A 50 10.67 8.63 6.39
N SER A 51 10.56 7.48 5.73
CA SER A 51 11.19 6.24 6.19
C SER A 51 12.72 6.25 6.11
N ARG A 52 13.31 7.12 5.29
CA ARG A 52 14.77 7.18 5.04
C ARG A 52 15.59 7.50 6.29
N PHE A 53 14.98 8.15 7.29
CA PHE A 53 15.69 8.64 8.47
C PHE A 53 15.37 7.88 9.76
N ASN A 54 14.45 6.90 9.72
CA ASN A 54 13.99 6.21 10.93
C ASN A 54 15.10 5.54 11.74
N ASN A 55 16.14 5.02 11.06
CA ASN A 55 17.21 4.25 11.69
C ASN A 55 18.55 5.00 11.71
N LYS A 56 18.55 6.32 11.48
CA LYS A 56 19.78 7.13 11.49
C LYS A 56 20.01 7.75 12.86
N ILE A 57 21.28 7.91 13.25
CA ILE A 57 21.68 8.56 14.51
C ILE A 57 21.10 9.98 14.61
N ASN A 58 20.95 10.67 13.47
CA ASN A 58 20.47 12.05 13.39
C ASN A 58 18.96 12.13 13.07
N ALA A 59 18.18 11.06 13.30
CA ALA A 59 16.75 11.00 12.96
C ALA A 59 15.94 12.14 13.58
N LYS A 60 16.28 12.53 14.81
CA LYS A 60 15.57 13.58 15.57
C LYS A 60 15.69 14.97 14.94
N SER A 61 16.75 15.22 14.19
CA SER A 61 17.00 16.51 13.54
C SER A 61 16.34 16.65 12.17
N HIS A 62 15.75 15.58 11.64
CA HIS A 62 15.13 15.57 10.31
C HIS A 62 13.60 15.57 10.42
N ASN A 63 12.94 16.11 9.39
CA ASN A 63 11.49 16.08 9.29
C ASN A 63 11.00 14.63 9.13
N GLN A 64 10.32 14.12 10.15
CA GLN A 64 9.76 12.77 10.19
C GLN A 64 8.53 12.64 9.29
N TRP A 65 7.77 13.73 9.12
CA TRP A 65 6.57 13.79 8.30
C TRP A 65 6.79 14.78 7.16
N LEU A 66 6.68 14.28 5.94
CA LEU A 66 6.67 15.08 4.73
C LEU A 66 5.27 15.67 4.55
N GLY A 67 5.22 16.80 3.85
CA GLY A 67 4.15 17.78 3.84
C GLY A 67 2.75 17.25 3.54
N PRO A 68 1.76 18.15 3.47
CA PRO A 68 0.40 17.77 3.12
C PRO A 68 0.36 17.36 1.65
N TYR A 69 0.16 16.08 1.42
CA TYR A 69 -0.23 15.51 0.14
C TYR A 69 -1.74 15.34 0.10
N VAL A 70 -2.29 15.12 -1.08
CA VAL A 70 -3.69 14.78 -1.27
C VAL A 70 -3.82 13.40 -1.89
N VAL A 71 -4.75 12.62 -1.36
CA VAL A 71 -5.07 11.28 -1.88
C VAL A 71 -5.78 11.43 -3.22
N VAL A 72 -5.18 10.90 -4.27
CA VAL A 72 -5.72 10.92 -5.63
C VAL A 72 -6.36 9.59 -5.99
N ARG A 73 -5.76 8.49 -5.55
CA ARG A 73 -6.20 7.13 -5.85
C ARG A 73 -5.80 6.19 -4.72
N VAL A 74 -6.62 5.18 -4.49
CA VAL A 74 -6.36 4.08 -3.56
C VAL A 74 -6.20 2.80 -4.41
N GLY A 75 -5.04 2.17 -4.34
CA GLY A 75 -4.77 0.88 -4.97
C GLY A 75 -5.44 -0.27 -4.20
N ARG A 76 -5.58 -1.43 -4.85
CA ARG A 76 -6.22 -2.63 -4.24
C ARG A 76 -5.42 -3.16 -3.06
N ASN A 77 -4.10 -3.01 -3.10
CA ASN A 77 -3.19 -3.35 -2.02
C ASN A 77 -3.26 -2.36 -0.82
N GLY A 78 -4.10 -1.32 -0.90
CA GLY A 78 -4.23 -0.28 0.11
C GLY A 78 -3.14 0.78 0.07
N ALA A 79 -2.25 0.77 -0.94
CA ALA A 79 -1.32 1.86 -1.16
C ALA A 79 -2.03 3.07 -1.78
N TYR A 80 -1.55 4.26 -1.47
CA TYR A 80 -2.13 5.52 -1.92
C TYR A 80 -1.28 6.14 -3.01
N GLN A 81 -1.90 6.49 -4.14
CA GLN A 81 -1.31 7.46 -5.06
C GLN A 81 -1.57 8.85 -4.49
N LEU A 82 -0.49 9.59 -4.28
CA LEU A 82 -0.52 10.89 -3.62
C LEU A 82 -0.06 11.97 -4.59
N ALA A 83 -0.66 13.15 -4.48
CA ALA A 83 -0.21 14.34 -5.18
C ALA A 83 0.14 15.45 -4.19
N GLU A 84 1.13 16.25 -4.56
CA GLU A 84 1.41 17.51 -3.91
C GLU A 84 0.37 18.58 -4.31
N LEU A 85 0.24 19.63 -3.50
CA LEU A 85 -0.67 20.74 -3.78
C LEU A 85 -0.32 21.51 -5.06
N ASN A 86 0.92 21.40 -5.53
CA ASN A 86 1.40 21.97 -6.80
C ASN A 86 1.03 21.13 -8.03
N ARG A 87 0.12 20.16 -7.90
CA ARG A 87 -0.35 19.26 -8.98
C ARG A 87 0.64 18.16 -9.38
N ALA A 88 1.76 18.01 -8.68
CA ALA A 88 2.71 16.93 -8.95
C ALA A 88 2.26 15.61 -8.30
N VAL A 89 2.02 14.59 -9.12
CA VAL A 89 1.76 13.23 -8.65
C VAL A 89 3.08 12.56 -8.28
N LEU A 90 3.15 11.98 -7.08
CA LEU A 90 4.29 11.15 -6.68
C LEU A 90 4.40 9.97 -7.64
N ALA A 91 5.61 9.64 -8.10
CA ALA A 91 5.81 8.56 -9.06
C ALA A 91 5.40 7.19 -8.48
N GLU A 92 5.74 6.94 -7.23
CA GLU A 92 5.48 5.67 -6.56
C GLU A 92 4.29 5.77 -5.60
N PRO A 93 3.41 4.75 -5.55
CA PRO A 93 2.36 4.67 -4.56
C PRO A 93 2.95 4.47 -3.16
N VAL A 94 2.35 5.12 -2.17
CA VAL A 94 2.82 5.10 -0.78
C VAL A 94 2.02 4.10 0.04
N ALA A 95 2.71 3.18 0.72
CA ALA A 95 2.08 2.21 1.60
C ALA A 95 1.25 2.86 2.71
N ALA A 96 0.04 2.33 2.99
CA ALA A 96 -0.87 2.85 4.01
C ALA A 96 -0.24 3.05 5.39
N SER A 97 0.69 2.18 5.81
CA SER A 97 1.37 2.25 7.11
C SER A 97 2.21 3.53 7.30
N ARG A 98 2.54 4.21 6.20
CA ARG A 98 3.31 5.47 6.21
C ARG A 98 2.42 6.71 6.14
N VAL A 99 1.12 6.56 5.92
CA VAL A 99 0.21 7.68 5.66
C VAL A 99 -0.64 7.97 6.90
N ILE A 100 -0.68 9.24 7.30
CA ILE A 100 -1.57 9.72 8.37
C ILE A 100 -2.42 10.88 7.86
N GLN A 101 -3.63 11.00 8.41
CA GLN A 101 -4.51 12.12 8.14
C GLN A 101 -3.84 13.43 8.55
N PHE A 102 -3.86 14.42 7.67
CA PHE A 102 -3.55 15.80 8.04
C PHE A 102 -4.85 16.52 8.37
N TYR A 103 -4.93 17.10 9.57
CA TYR A 103 -6.06 17.94 9.97
C TYR A 103 -5.69 19.39 9.72
N LEU A 104 -6.37 20.00 8.74
CA LEU A 104 -6.21 21.41 8.43
C LEU A 104 -6.77 22.27 9.58
N ARG A 105 -6.17 23.45 9.80
CA ARG A 105 -6.70 24.43 10.77
C ARG A 105 -7.99 25.11 10.30
N HIS A 106 -8.21 25.14 8.99
CA HIS A 106 -9.39 25.73 8.36
C HIS A 106 -10.02 24.69 7.42
N GLU A 107 -11.34 24.75 7.24
CA GLU A 107 -12.06 23.85 6.34
C GLU A 107 -11.69 24.15 4.88
N LEU A 108 -10.71 23.43 4.36
CA LEU A 108 -10.37 23.41 2.95
C LEU A 108 -10.83 22.07 2.37
N GLN A 109 -11.91 22.10 1.60
CA GLN A 109 -12.28 20.95 0.78
C GLN A 109 -11.45 20.98 -0.49
N VAL A 110 -10.49 20.07 -0.60
CA VAL A 110 -9.70 19.94 -1.81
C VAL A 110 -10.28 18.81 -2.64
N LYS A 111 -10.78 19.15 -3.82
CA LYS A 111 -11.23 18.14 -4.78
C LYS A 111 -10.03 17.63 -5.59
N PRO A 112 -9.90 16.32 -5.83
CA PRO A 112 -8.82 15.78 -6.66
C PRO A 112 -8.74 16.43 -8.05
N GLU A 113 -9.89 16.82 -8.60
CA GLU A 113 -10.01 17.47 -9.91
C GLU A 113 -9.38 18.87 -9.93
N ASP A 114 -9.35 19.58 -8.80
CA ASP A 114 -8.73 20.90 -8.69
C ASP A 114 -7.19 20.81 -8.64
N ILE A 115 -6.68 19.64 -8.23
CA ILE A 115 -5.25 19.34 -8.14
C ILE A 115 -4.73 18.79 -9.45
N LEU A 116 -5.43 17.85 -10.10
CA LEU A 116 -4.88 17.18 -11.26
C LEU A 116 -5.43 17.71 -12.57
N ASP A 117 -4.51 18.03 -13.48
CA ASP A 117 -4.79 18.26 -14.88
C ASP A 117 -4.92 16.93 -15.65
N GLY A 118 -5.28 17.01 -16.94
CA GLY A 118 -5.47 15.82 -17.78
C GLY A 118 -4.23 14.91 -17.83
N ALA A 119 -3.03 15.49 -17.84
CA ALA A 119 -1.76 14.75 -17.79
C ALA A 119 -1.54 14.07 -16.42
N GLY A 120 -1.92 14.72 -15.32
CA GLY A 120 -1.94 14.13 -13.99
C GLY A 120 -2.79 12.86 -13.92
N TRP A 121 -3.99 12.90 -14.48
CA TRP A 121 -4.87 11.73 -14.53
C TRP A 121 -4.34 10.59 -15.40
N GLU A 122 -3.62 10.88 -16.48
CA GLU A 122 -3.02 9.86 -17.32
C GLU A 122 -1.99 9.00 -16.56
N ARG A 123 -1.14 9.63 -15.75
CA ARG A 123 -0.18 8.92 -14.88
C ARG A 123 -0.85 8.03 -13.85
N VAL A 124 -1.98 8.49 -13.30
CA VAL A 124 -2.77 7.72 -12.33
C VAL A 124 -3.36 6.47 -13.01
N ARG A 125 -3.90 6.63 -14.23
CA ARG A 125 -4.47 5.53 -15.03
C ARG A 125 -3.42 4.54 -15.52
N GLU A 126 -2.19 4.99 -15.78
CA GLU A 126 -1.07 4.10 -16.09
C GLU A 126 -0.82 3.13 -14.92
N GLY A 127 -0.86 3.66 -13.69
CA GLY A 127 -0.81 2.83 -12.48
C GLY A 127 -1.94 1.79 -12.38
N ASP A 128 -3.15 2.11 -12.81
CA ASP A 128 -4.27 1.15 -12.88
C ASP A 128 -4.02 0.00 -13.86
N LYS A 129 -3.38 0.29 -15.01
CA LYS A 129 -3.07 -0.74 -16.01
C LYS A 129 -2.01 -1.71 -15.50
N VAL A 130 -0.96 -1.19 -14.84
CA VAL A 130 0.09 -2.03 -14.26
C VAL A 130 -0.48 -2.96 -13.18
N GLU A 131 -1.31 -2.42 -12.27
CA GLU A 131 -1.93 -3.22 -11.21
C GLU A 131 -2.92 -4.26 -11.76
N SER A 132 -3.64 -3.95 -12.84
CA SER A 132 -4.55 -4.91 -13.49
C SER A 132 -3.80 -6.10 -14.11
N LEU A 133 -2.62 -5.85 -14.70
CA LEU A 133 -1.77 -6.89 -15.30
C LEU A 133 -1.11 -7.79 -14.25
N GLU A 134 -0.76 -7.23 -13.09
CA GLU A 134 -0.22 -7.99 -11.95
C GLU A 134 -1.27 -8.96 -11.38
N VAL A 135 -2.51 -8.50 -11.22
CA VAL A 135 -3.62 -9.34 -10.73
C VAL A 135 -3.88 -10.52 -11.66
N SER A 136 -3.89 -10.32 -12.99
CA SER A 136 -4.06 -11.41 -13.96
C SER A 136 -2.97 -12.48 -13.84
N LYS A 137 -1.77 -12.08 -13.40
CA LYS A 137 -0.61 -12.97 -13.24
C LYS A 137 -0.65 -13.73 -11.91
N GLU A 138 -1.19 -13.13 -10.85
CA GLU A 138 -1.41 -13.77 -9.56
C GLU A 138 -2.59 -14.78 -9.62
N GLU A 139 -3.68 -14.44 -10.28
CA GLU A 139 -4.84 -15.34 -10.44
C GLU A 139 -4.51 -16.56 -11.30
N GLY A 140 -3.78 -16.38 -12.42
CA GLY A 140 -3.32 -17.49 -13.26
C GLY A 140 -2.31 -18.44 -12.61
N GLY A 141 -1.74 -18.08 -11.45
CA GLY A 141 -0.85 -18.93 -10.67
C GLY A 141 -1.55 -19.81 -9.62
N LEU A 142 -2.80 -19.50 -9.27
CA LEU A 142 -3.55 -20.21 -8.22
C LEU A 142 -4.41 -21.36 -8.77
N ASP A 143 -4.74 -21.35 -10.07
CA ASP A 143 -5.65 -22.33 -10.68
C ASP A 143 -4.95 -23.62 -11.18
N LEU A 144 -3.61 -23.65 -11.23
CA LEU A 144 -2.85 -24.82 -11.72
C LEU A 144 -2.46 -25.83 -10.63
N GLU A 145 -2.72 -25.56 -9.35
CA GLU A 145 -2.35 -26.46 -8.24
C GLU A 145 -3.52 -27.27 -7.64
N GLN A 146 -4.72 -27.23 -8.24
CA GLN A 146 -5.89 -28.02 -7.76
C GLN A 146 -6.32 -29.18 -8.69
N SER A 147 -5.58 -29.48 -9.76
CA SER A 147 -5.85 -30.63 -10.63
C SER A 147 -4.66 -31.60 -10.70
N ASN A 148 -4.42 -32.36 -9.62
CA ASN A 148 -3.90 -33.74 -9.62
C ASN A 148 -3.74 -34.28 -8.20
#